data_AF-A0A0P6WZZ1-F1
#
_entry.id   AF-A0A0P6WZZ1-F1
#
_cell.length_a   1.000
_cell.length_b   1.000
_cell.length_c   1.000
_cell.angle_alpha   90.00
_cell.angle_beta   90.00
_cell.angle_gamma   90.00
#
_symmetry.space_group_name_H-M   'P 1'
#
loop_
_entity.id
_entity.type
_entity.pdbx_description
1 polymer ?
#
loop_
_entity_poly.entity_id
_entity_poly.type
_entity_poly.pdbx_seq_one_letter_code
_entity_poly.pdbx_strand_id
1 'polypeptide(L)' 'MAKTQTCHVCQECGRVSARAMGRCPGCGAWDSLIMVAAIDHSVTTRTMLAAAVTFDVTIRRRGK' A
#
# COMPACT_ATOMS: atom_id res chain seq x y z
N MET A 1 0.48 -10.68 13.12
CA MET A 1 1.49 -9.60 13.06
C MET A 1 1.81 -9.32 11.59
N ALA A 2 1.33 -8.21 11.04
CA ALA A 2 1.64 -7.85 9.66
C ALA A 2 3.12 -7.48 9.59
N LYS A 3 3.90 -8.22 8.79
CA LYS A 3 5.33 -7.98 8.68
C LYS A 3 5.53 -6.68 7.89
N THR A 4 6.08 -5.66 8.53
CA THR A 4 6.41 -4.40 7.87
C THR A 4 7.42 -4.70 6.78
N GLN A 5 6.97 -4.65 5.52
CA GLN A 5 7.85 -4.80 4.37
C GLN A 5 8.45 -3.43 4.07
N THR A 6 9.78 -3.36 4.11
CA THR A 6 10.55 -2.19 3.69
C THR A 6 10.83 -2.30 2.20
N CYS A 7 10.43 -1.26 1.46
CA CYS A 7 10.71 -1.12 0.04
C CYS A 7 11.60 0.10 -0.16
N HIS A 8 12.34 0.15 -1.26
CA HIS A 8 13.13 1.30 -1.66
C HIS A 8 12.53 1.93 -2.90
N VAL A 9 12.29 3.23 -2.88
CA VAL A 9 11.72 4.00 -4.00
C VAL A 9 12.77 4.99 -4.49
N CYS A 10 13.01 5.04 -5.79
CA CYS A 10 13.87 6.04 -6.41
C CYS A 10 13.12 7.39 -6.53
N GLN A 11 13.67 8.47 -5.96
CA GLN A 11 13.08 9.82 -6.06
C GLN A 11 13.09 10.40 -7.47
N GLU A 12 14.00 9.94 -8.32
CA GLU A 12 14.20 10.55 -9.64
C GLU A 12 13.32 9.91 -10.72
N CYS A 13 13.06 8.61 -10.63
CA CYS A 13 12.23 7.88 -11.61
C CYS A 13 11.04 7.14 -11.02
N GLY A 14 10.85 7.14 -9.69
CA GLY A 14 9.74 6.46 -9.02
C GLY A 14 9.86 4.93 -8.95
N ARG A 15 10.97 4.34 -9.42
CA ARG A 15 11.14 2.88 -9.43
C ARG A 15 11.18 2.31 -8.01
N VAL A 16 10.45 1.22 -7.78
CA VAL A 16 10.42 0.50 -6.50
C VAL A 16 11.33 -0.73 -6.56
N SER A 17 12.06 -1.01 -5.50
CA SER A 17 12.97 -2.16 -5.37
C SER A 17 13.00 -2.68 -3.93
N ALA A 18 13.15 -3.99 -3.76
CA ALA A 18 13.14 -4.61 -2.43
C ALA A 18 14.43 -4.39 -1.63
N ARG A 19 15.52 -3.96 -2.29
CA ARG A 19 16.82 -3.70 -1.68
C ARG A 19 17.43 -2.43 -2.30
N ALA A 20 18.13 -1.63 -1.50
CA ALA A 20 18.94 -0.52 -2.01
C ALA A 20 20.15 -1.07 -2.76
N MET A 21 20.34 -0.65 -4.02
CA MET A 21 21.47 -1.09 -4.86
C MET A 21 22.53 0.00 -5.09
N GLY A 22 22.50 1.10 -4.33
CA GLY A 22 23.39 2.26 -4.50
C GLY A 22 23.10 3.08 -5.76
N ARG A 23 22.97 2.39 -6.91
CA ARG A 23 22.58 2.94 -8.21
C ARG A 23 21.21 2.43 -8.64
N CYS A 24 20.36 3.34 -9.12
CA CYS A 24 19.06 2.98 -9.64
C CYS A 24 19.17 2.32 -11.04
N PRO A 25 18.61 1.12 -11.27
CA PRO A 25 18.68 0.44 -12.57
C PRO A 25 17.79 1.07 -13.66
N GLY A 26 16.93 2.04 -13.31
CA GLY A 26 16.08 2.73 -14.26
C GLY A 26 16.71 4.00 -14.84
N CYS A 27 17.10 4.93 -13.96
CA CYS A 27 17.65 6.23 -14.36
C CYS A 27 19.17 6.33 -14.23
N GLY A 28 19.83 5.36 -13.59
CA GLY A 28 21.28 5.41 -13.36
C GLY A 28 21.71 6.36 -12.24
N ALA A 29 20.77 7.01 -11.54
CA ALA A 29 21.01 7.91 -10.42
C ALA A 29 21.62 7.18 -9.22
N TRP A 30 22.52 7.87 -8.53
CA TRP A 30 23.14 7.45 -7.29
C TRP A 30 22.43 8.12 -6.11
N ASP A 31 22.43 7.48 -4.94
CA ASP A 31 21.90 8.02 -3.68
C ASP A 31 20.41 8.46 -3.69
N SER A 32 19.66 8.09 -4.73
CA SER A 32 18.26 8.49 -4.91
C SER A 32 17.23 7.45 -4.42
N LEU A 33 17.70 6.29 -3.93
CA LEU A 33 16.87 5.18 -3.45
C LEU A 33 16.56 5.34 -1.96
N ILE A 34 15.40 5.91 -1.63
CA ILE A 34 14.94 6.07 -0.25
C ILE A 34 14.16 4.85 0.22
N MET A 35 14.33 4.49 1.49
CA MET A 35 13.51 3.47 2.13
C MET A 35 12.12 4.03 2.47
N VAL A 36 11.07 3.31 2.07
CA VAL A 36 9.68 3.60 2.37
C VAL A 36 9.10 2.41 3.13
N ALA A 37 8.47 2.68 4.27
CA ALA A 37 7.67 1.69 4.96
C ALA A 37 6.33 1.56 4.22
N ALA A 38 6.07 0.40 3.63
CA ALA A 38 4.76 0.13 3.04
C ALA A 38 3.72 0.05 4.17
N ILE A 39 2.98 1.13 4.38
CA ILE A 39 1.77 1.10 5.21
C ILE A 39 0.70 0.33 4.42
N ASP A 40 0.23 -0.78 4.95
CA ASP A 40 -0.82 -1.56 4.32
C ASP A 40 -2.12 -0.74 4.29
N HIS A 41 -2.46 -0.19 3.12
CA HIS A 41 -3.69 0.60 2.92
C HIS A 41 -4.95 -0.28 2.89
N SER A 42 -4.81 -1.62 2.92
CA SER A 42 -5.92 -2.56 2.79
C SER A 42 -6.90 -2.50 3.97
N VAL A 43 -6.46 -1.96 5.12
CA VAL A 43 -7.30 -1.76 6.30
C VAL A 43 -8.40 -0.72 6.04
N THR A 44 -8.09 0.35 5.30
CA THR A 44 -9.06 1.44 5.03
C THR A 44 -10.19 0.95 4.13
N THR A 45 -9.86 0.21 3.07
CA THR A 45 -10.86 -0.27 2.09
C THR A 45 -11.75 -1.36 2.69
N ARG A 46 -11.20 -2.27 3.52
CA ARG A 46 -11.99 -3.33 4.17
C ARG A 46 -12.96 -2.78 5.22
N THR A 47 -12.55 -1.74 5.95
CA THR A 47 -13.41 -1.12 6.98
C THR A 47 -14.58 -0.37 6.35
N MET A 48 -14.35 0.34 5.24
CA MET A 48 -15.43 1.05 4.52
C MET A 48 -16.39 0.07 3.83
N LEU A 49 -15.90 -1.00 3.20
CA LEU A 49 -16.75 -1.98 2.53
C LEU A 49 -17.61 -2.79 3.53
N ALA A 50 -17.08 -3.12 4.70
CA ALA A 50 -17.80 -3.83 5.75
C ALA A 50 -18.94 -3.00 6.36
N ALA A 51 -18.73 -1.69 6.53
CA ALA A 51 -19.78 -0.78 6.99
C ALA A 51 -20.92 -0.66 5.96
N ALA A 52 -20.59 -0.56 4.66
CA ALA A 52 -21.60 -0.45 3.60
C ALA A 52 -22.41 -1.74 3.39
N VAL A 53 -21.78 -2.92 3.45
CA VAL A 53 -22.47 -4.23 3.28
C VAL A 53 -23.44 -4.51 4.43
N THR A 54 -23.08 -4.16 5.66
CA THR A 54 -23.93 -4.43 6.83
C THR A 54 -25.20 -3.57 6.80
N PHE A 55 -25.10 -2.34 6.29
CA PHE A 55 -26.25 -1.45 6.13
C PHE A 55 -27.26 -2.03 5.14
N ASP A 56 -26.83 -2.38 3.91
CA ASP A 56 -27.71 -2.98 2.89
C ASP A 56 -28.39 -4.27 3.36
N VAL A 57 -27.67 -5.19 4.01
CA VAL A 57 -28.25 -6.44 4.55
C VAL A 57 -29.27 -6.20 5.66
N THR A 58 -29.03 -5.21 6.52
CA THR A 58 -29.95 -4.90 7.64
C THR A 58 -31.25 -4.26 7.14
N ILE A 59 -31.18 -3.38 6.14
CA ILE A 59 -32.36 -2.75 5.55
C ILE A 59 -33.23 -3.80 4.84
N ARG A 60 -32.61 -4.73 4.08
CA ARG A 60 -33.34 -5.78 3.36
C ARG A 60 -34.06 -6.78 4.27
N ARG A 61 -33.58 -7.01 5.50
CA ARG A 61 -34.21 -7.95 6.45
C ARG A 61 -35.43 -7.38 7.18
N ARG A 62 -35.62 -6.06 7.19
CA ARG A 62 -36.73 -5.39 7.87
C ARG A 62 -38.01 -5.27 7.03
N GLY A 63 -37.94 -5.66 5.75
CA GLY A 63 -39.03 -5.54 4.77
C GLY A 63 -39.78 -6.83 4.47
N LYS A 64 -39.67 -7.87 5.30
CA LYS A 64 -40.46 -9.11 5.19
C LYS A 64 -41.14 -9.42 6.51
#